data_AF-A0A1V1P7Q0-F1
#
_entry.id   AF-A0A1V1P7Q0-F1
#
_cell.length_a   1.000
_cell.length_b   1.000
_cell.length_c   1.000
_cell.angle_alpha   90.00
_cell.angle_beta   90.00
_cell.angle_gamma   90.00
#
_symmetry.space_group_name_H-M   'P 1'
#
loop_
_entity.id
_entity.type
_entity.pdbx_description
1 polymer ?
#
loop_
_entity_poly.entity_id
_entity_poly.type
_entity_poly.pdbx_seq_one_letter_code
_entity_poly.pdbx_strand_id
1 'polypeptide(L)'
;MGRYEGCQEMVTESKKEEMEGIVRYFKGHENHMKYALYLEKKISIGSGVVESAVRRVINLRFKGNGSLWKKKIAEGLMHLRAFFKTGRWKELILRVITGKFIIPNFDHQGREI
;
A
#
# COMPACT_ATOMS: atom_id res chain seq x y z
N MET A 1 -6.63 -0.80 -31.37
CA MET A 1 -7.92 -0.64 -30.68
C MET A 1 -7.62 -0.45 -29.21
N GLY A 2 -7.78 0.78 -28.72
CA GLY A 2 -7.43 1.17 -27.36
C GLY A 2 -8.34 0.51 -26.32
N ARG A 3 -7.77 0.07 -25.19
CA ARG A 3 -8.47 -0.63 -24.08
C ARG A 3 -9.69 0.09 -23.50
N TYR A 4 -9.94 1.34 -23.87
CA TYR A 4 -10.98 2.20 -23.28
C TYR A 4 -11.96 2.79 -24.32
N GLU A 5 -11.80 2.48 -25.61
CA GLU A 5 -12.62 3.05 -26.70
C GLU A 5 -14.10 2.62 -26.58
N GLY A 6 -14.35 1.34 -26.28
CA GLY A 6 -15.72 0.82 -26.12
C GLY A 6 -16.49 1.38 -24.92
N CYS A 7 -15.81 1.95 -23.92
CA CYS A 7 -16.50 2.54 -22.78
C CYS A 7 -17.01 3.97 -23.04
N GLN A 8 -16.51 4.64 -24.09
CA GLN A 8 -16.96 5.98 -24.47
C GLN A 8 -18.23 5.96 -25.31
N GLU A 9 -18.48 4.87 -26.04
CA GLU A 9 -19.63 4.71 -26.95
C GLU A 9 -20.96 4.41 -26.23
N MET A 10 -20.92 3.96 -24.98
CA MET A 10 -22.10 3.50 -24.23
C MET A 10 -22.73 4.56 -23.28
N VAL A 11 -22.31 5.83 -23.36
CA VAL A 11 -22.59 6.83 -22.30
C VAL A 11 -23.47 7.99 -22.80
N THR A 12 -24.54 8.29 -22.07
CA THR A 12 -25.39 9.48 -22.28
C THR A 12 -24.61 10.78 -22.09
N GLU A 13 -24.98 11.86 -22.79
CA GLU A 13 -24.27 13.15 -22.77
C GLU A 13 -23.97 13.68 -21.35
N SER A 14 -24.90 13.49 -20.40
CA SER A 14 -24.76 13.94 -19.00
C SER A 14 -23.68 13.20 -18.19
N LYS A 15 -23.27 12.00 -18.63
CA LYS A 15 -22.26 11.17 -17.97
C LYS A 15 -20.93 11.15 -18.71
N LYS A 16 -20.85 11.83 -19.85
CA LYS A 16 -19.68 11.85 -20.73
C LYS A 16 -18.48 12.49 -20.05
N GLU A 17 -18.67 13.63 -19.39
CA GLU A 17 -17.60 14.35 -18.67
C GLU A 17 -17.04 13.53 -17.49
N GLU A 18 -17.91 12.88 -16.71
CA GLU A 18 -17.49 11.99 -15.62
C GLU A 18 -16.70 10.80 -16.16
N MET A 19 -17.17 10.20 -17.26
CA MET A 19 -16.50 9.09 -17.92
C MET A 19 -15.13 9.47 -18.47
N GLU A 20 -15.01 10.64 -19.09
CA GLU A 20 -13.73 11.18 -19.57
C GLU A 20 -12.75 11.39 -18.42
N GLY A 21 -13.22 11.87 -17.27
CA GLY A 21 -12.43 11.98 -16.03
C GLY A 21 -11.90 10.63 -15.55
N ILE A 22 -12.75 9.60 -15.54
CA ILE A 22 -12.38 8.23 -15.16
C ILE A 22 -11.36 7.64 -16.14
N VAL A 23 -11.60 7.77 -17.45
CA VAL A 23 -10.67 7.28 -18.48
C VAL A 23 -9.32 7.98 -18.37
N ARG A 24 -9.30 9.30 -18.15
CA ARG A 24 -8.06 10.06 -17.92
C ARG A 24 -7.31 9.56 -16.69
N TYR A 25 -8.02 9.29 -15.59
CA TYR A 25 -7.43 8.74 -14.38
C TYR A 25 -6.77 7.38 -14.65
N PHE A 26 -7.48 6.46 -15.31
CA PHE A 26 -6.94 5.12 -15.61
C PHE A 26 -5.76 5.17 -16.57
N LYS A 27 -5.81 6.01 -17.61
CA LYS A 27 -4.68 6.22 -18.53
C LYS A 27 -3.45 6.73 -17.79
N GLY A 28 -3.61 7.72 -16.90
CA GLY A 28 -2.50 8.25 -16.11
C GLY A 28 -1.87 7.27 -15.11
N HIS A 29 -2.63 6.26 -14.68
CA HIS A 29 -2.20 5.27 -13.68
C HIS A 29 -1.97 3.86 -14.25
N GLU A 30 -1.86 3.70 -15.57
CA GLU A 30 -1.68 2.39 -16.22
C GLU A 30 -0.47 1.62 -15.67
N ASN A 31 0.60 2.34 -15.31
CA ASN A 31 1.81 1.77 -14.69
C ASN A 31 1.56 1.09 -13.33
N HIS A 32 0.51 1.48 -12.61
CA HIS A 32 0.11 0.87 -11.33
C HIS A 32 -0.84 -0.31 -11.52
N MET A 33 -1.38 -0.50 -12.72
CA MET A 33 -2.38 -1.52 -13.06
C MET A 33 -1.77 -2.77 -13.69
N LYS A 34 -0.55 -3.15 -13.27
CA LYS A 34 0.10 -4.40 -13.68
C LYS A 34 -0.53 -5.63 -13.00
N TYR A 35 -1.87 -5.71 -12.98
CA TYR A 35 -2.64 -6.72 -12.26
C TYR A 35 -2.34 -8.13 -12.74
N ALA A 36 -2.18 -8.33 -14.05
CA ALA A 36 -1.81 -9.64 -14.62
C ALA A 36 -0.49 -10.15 -14.03
N LEU A 37 0.54 -9.30 -13.97
CA LEU A 37 1.84 -9.61 -13.37
C LEU A 37 1.72 -9.92 -11.87
N TYR A 38 0.88 -9.17 -11.14
CA TYR A 38 0.66 -9.41 -9.72
C TYR A 38 -0.08 -10.71 -9.45
N LEU A 39 -1.08 -11.06 -10.27
CA LEU A 39 -1.80 -12.32 -10.19
C LEU A 39 -0.88 -13.52 -10.47
N GLU A 40 -0.04 -13.43 -11.51
CA GLU A 40 0.97 -14.45 -11.82
C GLU A 40 1.93 -14.68 -10.64
N LYS A 41 2.40 -13.58 -10.02
CA LYS A 41 3.30 -13.62 -8.87
C LYS A 41 2.60 -13.95 -7.55
N LYS A 42 1.29 -14.24 -7.55
CA LYS A 42 0.46 -14.47 -6.36
C LYS A 42 0.54 -13.32 -5.33
N ILE A 43 0.75 -12.10 -5.82
CA ILE A 43 0.75 -10.88 -5.02
C ILE A 43 -0.71 -10.40 -4.89
N SER A 44 -1.13 -10.06 -3.67
CA SER A 44 -2.48 -9.55 -3.45
C SER A 44 -2.70 -8.22 -4.17
N ILE A 45 -3.71 -8.16 -5.04
CA ILE A 45 -4.14 -6.94 -5.73
C ILE A 45 -5.13 -6.09 -4.90
N GLY A 46 -5.67 -6.65 -3.82
CA GLY A 46 -6.62 -5.96 -2.95
C GLY A 46 -5.93 -5.10 -1.88
N SER A 47 -6.52 -3.95 -1.56
CA SER A 47 -6.05 -3.03 -0.51
C SER A 47 -6.32 -3.53 0.92
N GLY A 48 -7.20 -4.51 1.10
CA GLY A 48 -7.72 -4.91 2.42
C GLY A 48 -6.65 -5.32 3.43
N VAL A 49 -5.56 -5.97 3.00
CA VAL A 49 -4.44 -6.33 3.90
C VAL A 49 -3.74 -5.07 4.41
N VAL A 50 -3.51 -4.10 3.54
CA VAL A 50 -2.89 -2.81 3.86
C VAL A 50 -3.81 -1.99 4.76
N GLU A 51 -5.08 -1.85 4.41
CA GLU A 51 -6.08 -1.13 5.20
C GLU A 51 -6.25 -1.73 6.61
N SER A 52 -6.27 -3.06 6.69
CA SER A 52 -6.34 -3.78 7.96
C SER A 52 -5.09 -3.58 8.81
N ALA A 53 -3.91 -3.52 8.19
CA ALA A 53 -2.65 -3.21 8.87
C ALA A 53 -2.67 -1.76 9.39
N VAL A 54 -3.05 -0.78 8.56
CA VAL A 54 -3.20 0.63 8.96
C VAL A 54 -4.17 0.76 10.13
N ARG A 55 -5.34 0.10 10.06
CA ARG A 55 -6.33 0.13 11.14
C ARG A 55 -5.74 -0.41 12.46
N ARG A 56 -5.13 -1.60 12.44
CA ARG A 56 -4.71 -2.32 13.67
C ARG A 56 -3.41 -1.81 14.27
N VAL A 57 -2.43 -1.46 13.43
CA VAL A 57 -1.12 -0.96 13.86
C VAL A 57 -1.20 0.52 14.15
N ILE A 58 -1.82 1.31 13.27
CA ILE A 58 -1.76 2.78 13.35
C ILE A 58 -3.01 3.32 14.05
N ASN A 59 -4.18 3.22 13.43
CA ASN A 59 -5.36 3.98 13.86
C ASN A 59 -5.78 3.65 15.30
N LEU A 60 -5.85 2.37 15.67
CA LEU A 60 -6.29 1.96 17.00
C LEU A 60 -5.30 2.28 18.14
N ARG A 61 -4.16 2.92 17.86
CA ARG A 61 -3.16 3.23 18.89
C ARG A 61 -2.60 4.64 18.82
N PHE A 62 -2.37 5.16 17.62
CA PHE A 62 -1.71 6.45 17.42
C PHE A 62 -2.72 7.56 17.10
N LYS A 63 -3.91 7.21 16.60
CA LYS A 63 -4.98 8.16 16.33
C LYS A 63 -5.89 8.26 17.56
N GLY A 64 -5.87 9.42 18.22
CA GLY A 64 -6.69 9.71 19.39
C GLY A 64 -6.73 11.21 19.68
N ASN A 65 -7.71 11.64 20.46
CA ASN A 65 -7.86 13.06 20.83
C ASN A 65 -6.63 13.53 21.61
N GLY A 66 -6.10 14.71 21.27
CA GLY A 66 -4.92 15.29 21.92
C GLY A 66 -3.61 14.52 21.68
N SER A 67 -3.58 13.53 20.79
CA SER A 67 -2.37 12.76 20.50
C SER A 67 -1.43 13.52 19.57
N LEU A 68 -0.26 13.90 20.08
CA LEU A 68 0.81 14.53 19.31
C LEU A 68 2.05 13.64 19.36
N TRP A 69 2.57 13.28 18.20
CA TRP A 69 3.74 12.42 18.08
C TRP A 69 4.83 13.08 17.26
N LYS A 70 6.07 12.99 17.72
CA LYS A 70 7.24 13.27 16.86
C LYS A 70 7.35 12.14 15.84
N LYS A 71 7.49 12.46 14.56
CA LYS A 71 7.57 11.49 13.44
C LYS A 71 8.52 10.32 13.73
N LYS A 72 9.76 10.63 14.12
CA LYS A 72 10.80 9.63 14.46
C LYS A 72 10.36 8.64 15.56
N ILE A 73 9.63 9.11 16.56
CA ILE A 73 9.14 8.26 17.66
C ILE A 73 7.96 7.41 17.18
N ALA A 74 7.02 8.00 16.42
CA ALA A 74 5.87 7.30 15.89
C ALA A 74 6.29 6.13 14.98
N GLU A 75 7.23 6.36 14.06
CA GLU A 75 7.75 5.33 13.14
C GLU A 75 8.34 4.13 13.91
N GLY A 76 9.20 4.38 14.90
CA GLY A 76 9.78 3.31 15.72
C GLY A 76 8.72 2.50 16.48
N LEU A 77 7.73 3.19 17.08
CA LEU A 77 6.64 2.54 17.79
C LEU A 77 5.70 1.76 16.84
N MET A 78 5.48 2.24 15.61
CA MET A 78 4.69 1.53 14.60
C MET A 78 5.36 0.21 14.22
N HIS A 79 6.68 0.22 13.97
CA HIS A 79 7.44 -1.01 13.72
C HIS A 79 7.37 -1.98 14.90
N LEU A 80 7.61 -1.50 16.11
CA LEU A 80 7.52 -2.29 17.34
C LEU A 80 6.15 -2.98 17.47
N ARG A 81 5.09 -2.20 17.25
CA ARG A 81 3.71 -2.70 17.32
C ARG A 81 3.38 -3.69 16.21
N ALA A 82 3.94 -3.53 15.01
CA ALA A 82 3.76 -4.48 13.91
C ALA A 82 4.38 -5.85 14.25
N PHE A 83 5.61 -5.88 14.80
CA PHE A 83 6.24 -7.10 15.29
C PHE A 83 5.41 -7.77 16.39
N PHE A 84 4.90 -6.98 17.34
CA PHE A 84 4.03 -7.49 18.39
C PHE A 84 2.73 -8.09 17.85
N LYS A 85 2.03 -7.37 16.96
CA LYS A 85 0.75 -7.83 16.38
C LYS A 85 0.87 -9.06 15.47
N THR A 86 2.05 -9.29 14.91
CA THR A 86 2.34 -10.47 14.07
C THR A 86 2.88 -11.66 14.87
N GLY A 87 3.02 -11.54 16.20
CA GLY A 87 3.60 -12.60 17.05
C GLY A 87 5.12 -12.76 16.89
N ARG A 88 5.78 -11.83 16.18
CA ARG A 88 7.21 -11.88 15.83
C ARG A 88 8.09 -11.16 16.85
N TRP A 89 7.65 -11.10 18.11
CA TRP A 89 8.37 -10.42 19.18
C TRP A 89 9.76 -11.04 19.44
N LYS A 90 9.83 -12.38 19.50
CA LYS A 90 11.10 -13.10 19.71
C LYS A 90 12.12 -12.77 18.61
N GLU A 91 11.68 -12.71 17.36
CA GLU A 91 12.53 -12.35 16.24
C GLU A 91 13.09 -10.93 16.37
N LEU A 92 12.25 -9.96 16.77
CA LEU A 92 12.71 -8.60 17.02
C LEU A 92 13.77 -8.55 18.12
N ILE A 93 13.55 -9.24 19.24
CA ILE A 93 14.50 -9.28 20.36
C ILE A 93 15.82 -9.91 19.92
N LEU A 94 15.79 -11.02 19.18
CA LEU A 94 16.99 -11.64 18.63
C LEU A 94 17.75 -10.67 17.73
N ARG A 95 17.07 -9.93 16.84
CA ARG A 95 17.70 -8.90 15.98
C ARG A 95 18.39 -7.79 16.79
N VAL A 96 17.76 -7.34 17.87
CA VAL A 96 18.31 -6.32 18.77
C VAL A 96 19.56 -6.83 19.48
N ILE A 97 19.50 -8.02 20.10
CA ILE A 97 20.61 -8.60 20.86
C ILE A 97 21.80 -8.90 19.94
N THR A 98 21.54 -9.41 18.74
CA THR A 98 22.58 -9.77 17.77
C THR A 98 23.13 -8.59 16.98
N GLY A 99 22.54 -7.39 17.10
CA GLY A 99 22.88 -6.24 16.27
C GLY A 99 22.53 -6.40 14.78
N LYS A 100 21.83 -7.48 14.40
CA LYS A 100 21.48 -7.79 13.01
C LYS A 100 20.15 -7.14 12.63
N PHE A 101 20.18 -5.82 12.42
CA PHE A 101 19.09 -5.13 11.75
C PHE A 101 19.28 -5.21 10.23
N ILE A 102 18.61 -6.17 9.59
CA ILE A 102 18.35 -6.06 8.15
C ILE A 102 17.29 -4.97 8.00
N ILE A 103 17.74 -3.74 7.75
CA ILE A 103 16.86 -2.69 7.24
C ILE A 103 16.39 -3.23 5.89
N PRO A 104 15.09 -3.49 5.69
CA PRO A 104 14.64 -3.95 4.40
C PRO A 104 15.00 -2.84 3.42
N ASN A 105 15.84 -3.16 2.44
CA ASN A 105 16.12 -2.23 1.37
C ASN A 105 14.84 -2.14 0.53
N PHE A 106 14.14 -1.01 0.66
CA PHE A 106 12.94 -0.71 -0.11
C PHE A 106 13.26 0.12 -1.35
N ASP A 107 14.53 0.46 -1.57
CA ASP A 107 14.93 1.06 -2.82
C ASP A 107 14.64 0.06 -3.93
N HIS A 108 13.81 0.47 -4.89
CA HIS A 108 13.56 -0.25 -6.13
C HIS A 108 14.81 -0.17 -7.02
N GLN A 109 15.97 -0.60 -6.53
CA GLN A 109 17.13 -0.83 -7.39
C GLN A 109 16.89 -2.11 -8.18
N GLY A 110 16.57 -1.94 -9.47
CA GLY A 110 16.82 -2.93 -10.51
C GLY A 110 16.17 -4.29 -10.32
N ARG A 111 14.86 -4.37 -10.53
CA ARG A 111 14.33 -5.55 -11.23
C ARG A 111 13.90 -5.07 -12.60
N GLU A 112 14.72 -5.38 -13.60
CA GLU A 112 14.27 -5.45 -14.98
C GLU A 112 12.94 -6.20 -14.99
N ILE A 113 11.92 -5.52 -15.50
CA ILE A 113 10.62 -6.08 -15.89
C ILE A 113 10.62 -6.01 -17.41
#